data_AF-A0A7X6A9D4-F1
#
_entry.id   AF-A0A7X6A9D4-F1
#
_cell.length_a   1.000
_cell.length_b   1.000
_cell.length_c   1.000
_cell.angle_alpha   90.00
_cell.angle_beta   90.00
_cell.angle_gamma   90.00
#
_symmetry.space_group_name_H-M   'P 1'
#
loop_
_entity.id
_entity.type
_entity.pdbx_description
1 polymer ?
#
loop_
_entity_poly.entity_id
_entity_poly.type
_entity_poly.pdbx_seq_one_letter_code
_entity_poly.pdbx_strand_id
1 'polypeptide(L)'
;ATLDADGQNDPTDLLTLVERLRAEPTLAAVVGYRVRRADTRWKVVQSRIANAVRNRITGDVIRDTGCPLKALRRDVAQRLPRFDGMHRFIPTLIRVQGGTVIEMPVSHRARRAGASKYGMRDRALRGLTDALAVRWYRRRALDYEITEEIA
;
A
#
# COMPACT_ATOMS: atom_id res chain seq x y z
N ALA A 1 -2.95 -11.61 2.64
CA ALA A 1 -3.04 -10.92 1.33
C ALA A 1 -4.34 -10.10 1.32
N THR A 2 -4.45 -9.04 0.52
CA THR A 2 -5.60 -8.13 0.51
C THR A 2 -6.17 -7.94 -0.89
N LEU A 3 -7.50 -7.82 -1.00
CA LEU A 3 -8.27 -7.62 -2.23
C LEU A 3 -9.54 -6.82 -1.92
N ASP A 4 -9.87 -5.83 -2.74
CA ASP A 4 -11.13 -5.10 -2.62
C ASP A 4 -12.30 -5.91 -3.19
N ALA A 5 -13.47 -5.80 -2.55
CA ALA A 5 -14.68 -6.55 -2.92
C ALA A 5 -15.48 -5.94 -4.10
N ASP A 6 -15.01 -4.85 -4.72
CA ASP A 6 -15.73 -4.13 -5.78
C ASP A 6 -15.59 -4.74 -7.19
N GLY A 7 -14.84 -5.85 -7.30
CA GLY A 7 -14.63 -6.59 -8.54
C GLY A 7 -13.70 -5.90 -9.55
N GLN A 8 -13.05 -4.79 -9.18
CA GLN A 8 -12.13 -4.09 -10.07
C GLN A 8 -10.76 -4.79 -10.21
N ASN A 9 -10.39 -5.60 -9.23
CA ASN A 9 -9.12 -6.31 -9.20
C ASN A 9 -9.32 -7.79 -9.58
N ASP A 10 -8.40 -8.35 -10.35
CA ASP A 10 -8.42 -9.76 -10.72
C ASP A 10 -7.90 -10.62 -9.55
N PRO A 11 -8.65 -11.61 -9.05
CA PRO A 11 -8.15 -12.54 -8.04
C PRO A 11 -6.90 -13.30 -8.48
N THR A 12 -6.71 -13.50 -9.79
CA THR A 12 -5.53 -14.18 -10.35
C THR A 12 -4.26 -13.39 -10.08
N ASP A 13 -4.32 -12.06 -10.18
CA ASP A 13 -3.18 -11.19 -9.85
C ASP A 13 -2.78 -11.33 -8.38
N LEU A 14 -3.76 -11.51 -7.48
CA LEU A 14 -3.47 -11.75 -6.06
C LEU A 14 -2.71 -13.06 -5.86
N LEU A 15 -3.10 -14.13 -6.57
CA LEU A 15 -2.41 -15.41 -6.51
C LEU A 15 -0.96 -15.28 -6.98
N THR A 16 -0.73 -14.60 -8.10
CA THR A 16 0.62 -14.30 -8.61
C THR A 16 1.48 -13.54 -7.59
N LEU A 17 0.91 -12.54 -6.90
CA LEU A 17 1.59 -11.81 -5.83
C LEU A 17 1.99 -12.73 -4.66
N VAL A 18 1.10 -13.64 -4.27
CA VAL A 18 1.34 -14.60 -3.18
C VAL A 18 2.41 -15.62 -3.58
N GLU A 19 2.38 -16.13 -4.80
CA GLU A 19 3.38 -17.04 -5.34
C GLU A 19 4.76 -16.39 -5.36
N ARG A 20 4.85 -15.14 -5.83
CA ARG A 20 6.11 -14.39 -5.81
C ARG A 20 6.65 -14.22 -4.40
N LEU A 21 5.80 -13.85 -3.43
CA LEU A 21 6.20 -13.71 -2.03
C LEU A 21 6.68 -15.04 -1.42
N ARG A 22 6.06 -16.17 -1.80
CA ARG A 22 6.47 -17.50 -1.34
C ARG A 22 7.82 -17.91 -1.93
N ALA A 23 8.07 -17.59 -3.18
CA ALA A 23 9.32 -17.90 -3.86
C ALA A 23 10.55 -17.14 -3.32
N GLU A 24 10.35 -16.02 -2.62
CA GLU A 24 11.44 -15.18 -2.09
C GLU A 24 11.34 -14.97 -0.58
N PRO A 25 12.03 -15.80 0.23
CA PRO A 25 12.05 -15.71 1.69
C PRO A 25 12.41 -14.33 2.25
N THR A 26 13.28 -13.59 1.55
CA THR A 26 13.81 -12.28 1.97
C THR A 26 12.81 -11.12 1.76
N LEU A 27 11.75 -11.31 0.99
CA LEU A 27 10.74 -10.28 0.79
C LEU A 27 9.77 -10.21 1.96
N ALA A 28 9.55 -9.01 2.48
CA ALA A 28 8.51 -8.74 3.46
C ALA A 28 7.13 -8.61 2.80
N ALA A 29 7.08 -8.08 1.57
CA ALA A 29 5.84 -7.88 0.83
C ALA A 29 6.02 -7.81 -0.69
N VAL A 30 4.94 -8.12 -1.40
CA VAL A 30 4.76 -7.86 -2.82
C VAL A 30 3.48 -7.04 -2.98
N VAL A 31 3.56 -5.88 -3.63
CA VAL A 31 2.42 -4.98 -3.81
C VAL A 31 2.13 -4.73 -5.28
N GLY A 32 0.85 -4.68 -5.64
CA GLY A 32 0.45 -4.47 -7.02
C GLY A 32 0.52 -2.99 -7.42
N TYR A 33 0.79 -2.70 -8.68
CA TYR A 33 0.51 -1.40 -9.29
C TYR A 33 -0.31 -1.56 -10.57
N ARG A 34 -1.36 -0.75 -10.72
CA ARG A 34 -2.31 -0.89 -11.83
C ARG A 34 -1.71 -0.32 -13.12
N VAL A 35 -1.51 -1.18 -14.13
CA VAL A 35 -0.86 -0.78 -15.40
C VAL A 35 -1.83 -0.04 -16.33
N ARG A 36 -3.02 -0.61 -16.55
CA ARG A 36 -4.06 -0.02 -17.42
C ARG A 36 -5.24 0.39 -16.58
N ARG A 37 -5.24 1.64 -16.12
CA ARG A 37 -6.39 2.18 -15.39
C ARG A 37 -7.52 2.50 -16.36
N ALA A 38 -8.64 1.82 -16.20
CA ALA A 38 -9.94 2.17 -16.81
C ALA A 38 -10.56 3.45 -16.19
N ASP A 39 -9.72 4.39 -15.75
CA ASP A 39 -10.10 5.66 -15.15
C ASP A 39 -10.03 6.78 -16.20
N THR A 40 -10.76 7.89 -15.96
CA THR A 40 -10.62 9.09 -16.80
C THR A 40 -9.19 9.65 -16.73
N ARG A 41 -8.72 10.27 -17.82
CA ARG A 41 -7.37 10.88 -17.90
C ARG A 41 -7.09 11.82 -16.72
N TRP A 42 -8.09 12.58 -16.30
CA TRP A 42 -8.00 13.47 -15.15
C TRP A 42 -7.70 12.73 -13.83
N LYS A 43 -8.41 11.63 -13.54
CA LYS A 43 -8.15 10.80 -12.34
C LYS A 43 -6.76 10.19 -12.34
N VAL A 44 -6.26 9.79 -13.52
CA VAL A 44 -4.89 9.27 -13.65
C VAL A 44 -3.86 10.34 -13.31
N VAL A 45 -4.01 11.55 -13.86
CA VAL A 45 -3.12 12.69 -13.54
C VAL A 45 -3.17 13.05 -12.07
N GLN A 46 -4.37 13.18 -11.49
CA GLN A 46 -4.54 13.45 -10.06
C GLN A 46 -3.86 12.41 -9.19
N SER A 47 -4.02 11.11 -9.51
CA SER A 47 -3.37 10.04 -8.77
C SER A 47 -1.85 10.09 -8.88
N ARG A 48 -1.30 10.46 -10.04
CA ARG A 48 0.15 10.62 -10.24
C ARG A 48 0.69 11.75 -9.37
N ILE A 49 0.01 12.89 -9.36
CA ILE A 49 0.38 14.04 -8.51
C ILE A 49 0.30 13.65 -7.03
N ALA A 50 -0.80 13.02 -6.60
CA ALA A 50 -0.97 12.58 -5.21
C ALA A 50 0.14 11.59 -4.79
N ASN A 51 0.50 10.65 -5.67
CA ASN A 51 1.59 9.71 -5.42
C ASN A 51 2.94 10.43 -5.35
N ALA A 52 3.20 11.40 -6.24
CA ALA A 52 4.45 12.18 -6.24
C ALA A 52 4.60 13.03 -4.97
N VAL A 53 3.55 13.73 -4.54
CA VAL A 53 3.54 14.52 -3.31
C VAL A 53 3.78 13.63 -2.10
N ARG A 54 3.06 12.50 -2.01
CA ARG A 54 3.23 11.53 -0.93
C ARG A 54 4.64 10.98 -0.87
N ASN A 55 5.18 10.51 -2.00
CA ASN A 55 6.53 9.99 -2.11
C ASN A 55 7.58 11.03 -1.69
N ARG A 56 7.39 12.31 -2.05
CA ARG A 56 8.27 13.41 -1.62
C ARG A 56 8.21 13.66 -0.12
N ILE A 57 7.03 13.56 0.49
CA ILE A 57 6.86 13.75 1.94
C ILE A 57 7.45 12.58 2.71
N THR A 58 7.13 11.35 2.33
CA THR A 58 7.59 10.15 3.03
C THR A 58 9.05 9.80 2.71
N GLY A 59 9.62 10.35 1.64
CA GLY A 59 10.95 10.04 1.14
C GLY A 59 11.07 8.61 0.61
N ASP A 60 9.98 8.07 0.07
CA ASP A 60 9.86 6.70 -0.45
C ASP A 60 9.41 6.75 -1.92
N VAL A 61 9.58 5.66 -2.65
CA VAL A 61 9.20 5.54 -4.06
C VAL A 61 8.26 4.37 -4.25
N ILE A 62 6.96 4.68 -4.38
CA ILE A 62 5.89 3.72 -4.67
C ILE A 62 5.05 4.25 -5.84
N ARG A 63 4.85 3.43 -6.87
CA ARG A 63 4.13 3.76 -8.10
C ARG A 63 2.63 3.94 -7.86
N ASP A 64 2.03 3.05 -7.07
CA ASP A 64 0.59 3.05 -6.83
C ASP A 64 0.22 2.56 -5.43
N THR A 65 0.17 3.47 -4.44
CA THR A 65 -0.33 3.10 -3.10
C THR A 65 -1.82 2.91 -3.02
N GLY A 66 -2.57 3.41 -4.00
CA GLY A 66 -4.01 3.23 -4.08
C GLY A 66 -4.40 1.83 -4.54
N CYS A 67 -3.45 0.99 -4.94
CA CYS A 67 -3.72 -0.39 -5.31
C CYS A 67 -4.02 -1.22 -4.04
N PRO A 68 -5.18 -1.90 -3.98
CA PRO A 68 -5.54 -2.72 -2.82
C PRO A 68 -4.84 -4.08 -2.80
N LEU A 69 -4.33 -4.55 -3.95
CA LEU A 69 -3.63 -5.84 -4.06
C LEU A 69 -2.27 -5.79 -3.36
N LYS A 70 -2.16 -6.51 -2.23
CA LYS A 70 -0.92 -6.65 -1.46
C LYS A 70 -0.81 -8.06 -0.88
N ALA A 71 0.34 -8.69 -1.06
CA ALA A 71 0.74 -9.89 -0.35
C ALA A 71 1.81 -9.51 0.70
N LEU A 72 1.62 -9.95 1.94
CA LEU A 72 2.41 -9.56 3.10
C LEU A 72 2.76 -10.83 3.88
N ARG A 73 3.97 -10.92 4.43
CA ARG A 73 4.24 -11.94 5.45
C ARG A 73 3.43 -11.66 6.71
N ARG A 74 3.09 -12.71 7.44
CA ARG A 74 2.23 -12.62 8.63
C ARG A 74 2.89 -11.79 9.73
N ASP A 75 4.16 -12.07 10.03
CA ASP A 75 4.97 -11.38 11.03
C ASP A 75 5.12 -9.88 10.70
N VAL A 76 5.32 -9.55 9.42
CA VAL A 76 5.38 -8.17 8.93
C VAL A 76 4.04 -7.47 9.15
N ALA A 77 2.93 -8.11 8.78
CA ALA A 77 1.59 -7.53 8.95
C ALA A 77 1.22 -7.28 10.42
N GLN A 78 1.70 -8.14 11.34
CA GLN A 78 1.44 -8.00 12.77
C GLN A 78 2.19 -6.83 13.41
N ARG A 79 3.40 -6.49 12.90
CA ARG A 79 4.25 -5.39 13.41
C ARG A 79 3.88 -4.01 12.88
N LEU A 80 2.96 -3.90 11.91
CA LEU A 80 2.61 -2.61 11.32
C LEU A 80 1.87 -1.70 12.31
N PRO A 81 2.25 -0.41 12.41
CA PRO A 81 1.56 0.56 13.26
C PRO A 81 0.16 0.84 12.71
N ARG A 82 -0.87 0.72 13.56
CA ARG A 82 -2.28 0.81 13.15
C ARG A 82 -2.82 2.23 13.31
N PHE A 83 -3.45 2.75 12.26
CA PHE A 83 -4.19 4.01 12.25
C PHE A 83 -5.17 4.03 11.07
N ASP A 84 -6.19 4.89 11.12
CA ASP A 84 -7.07 5.10 9.97
C ASP A 84 -6.27 5.67 8.78
N GLY A 85 -6.45 5.10 7.58
CA GLY A 85 -5.65 5.48 6.41
C GLY A 85 -4.32 4.72 6.23
N MET A 86 -3.88 3.91 7.21
CA MET A 86 -2.63 3.11 7.17
C MET A 86 -2.45 2.31 5.88
N HIS A 87 -3.54 1.79 5.31
CA HIS A 87 -3.53 0.96 4.09
C HIS A 87 -2.84 1.62 2.88
N ARG A 88 -2.77 2.96 2.83
CA ARG A 88 -2.09 3.73 1.79
C ARG A 88 -0.57 3.80 1.98
N PHE A 89 -0.08 3.45 3.15
CA PHE A 89 1.32 3.58 3.54
C PHE A 89 1.97 2.24 3.88
N ILE A 90 1.25 1.12 3.78
CA ILE A 90 1.78 -0.23 4.06
C ILE A 90 3.16 -0.46 3.43
N PRO A 91 3.40 -0.23 2.12
CA PRO A 91 4.72 -0.47 1.53
C PRO A 91 5.82 0.37 2.19
N THR A 92 5.51 1.64 2.47
CA THR A 92 6.42 2.59 3.10
C THR A 92 6.71 2.20 4.55
N LEU A 93 5.69 1.81 5.32
CA LEU A 93 5.84 1.41 6.71
C LEU A 93 6.70 0.15 6.84
N ILE A 94 6.55 -0.81 5.93
CA ILE A 94 7.40 -2.00 5.89
C ILE A 94 8.85 -1.63 5.63
N ARG A 95 9.11 -0.74 4.66
CA ARG A 95 10.47 -0.25 4.38
C ARG A 95 11.06 0.53 5.55
N VAL A 96 10.25 1.28 6.29
CA VAL A 96 10.67 1.97 7.52
C VAL A 96 11.12 0.98 8.60
N GLN A 97 10.49 -0.19 8.67
CA GLN A 97 10.86 -1.29 9.57
C GLN A 97 11.94 -2.23 8.98
N GLY A 98 12.69 -1.78 7.97
CA GLY A 98 13.78 -2.55 7.36
C GLY A 98 13.36 -3.66 6.39
N GLY A 99 12.05 -3.82 6.12
CA GLY A 99 11.54 -4.86 5.23
C GLY A 99 11.67 -4.54 3.74
N THR A 100 11.97 -5.56 2.93
CA THR A 100 12.04 -5.43 1.47
C THR A 100 10.66 -5.56 0.83
N VAL A 101 10.30 -4.59 -0.01
CA VAL A 101 9.03 -4.56 -0.75
C VAL A 101 9.26 -4.36 -2.23
N ILE A 102 8.70 -5.25 -3.05
CA ILE A 102 8.70 -5.12 -4.53
C ILE A 102 7.30 -4.78 -5.05
N GLU A 103 7.27 -4.16 -6.23
CA GLU A 103 6.04 -3.79 -6.94
C GLU A 103 5.85 -4.66 -8.18
N MET A 104 4.65 -5.23 -8.38
CA MET A 104 4.31 -6.04 -9.56
C MET A 104 3.16 -5.43 -10.36
N PRO A 105 3.20 -5.50 -11.70
CA PRO A 105 2.09 -5.05 -12.52
C PRO A 105 0.85 -5.89 -12.27
N VAL A 106 -0.30 -5.25 -12.11
CA VAL A 106 -1.60 -5.91 -11.97
C VAL A 106 -2.62 -5.33 -12.95
N SER A 107 -3.59 -6.16 -13.34
CA SER A 107 -4.72 -5.77 -14.16
C SER A 107 -5.71 -4.91 -13.36
N HIS A 108 -6.53 -4.14 -14.07
CA HIS A 108 -7.57 -3.32 -13.45
C HIS A 108 -8.79 -3.25 -14.37
N ARG A 109 -9.95 -3.58 -13.82
CA ARG A 109 -11.24 -3.65 -14.52
C ARG A 109 -12.09 -2.42 -14.18
N ALA A 110 -12.99 -2.07 -15.10
CA ALA A 110 -14.00 -1.05 -14.83
C ALA A 110 -14.93 -1.53 -13.71
N ARG A 111 -15.33 -0.60 -12.83
CA ARG A 111 -16.31 -0.89 -11.79
C ARG A 111 -17.66 -1.23 -12.45
N ARG A 112 -18.26 -2.35 -12.04
CA ARG A 112 -19.53 -2.83 -12.60
C ARG A 112 -20.77 -2.25 -11.90
N ALA A 113 -20.66 -1.90 -10.61
CA ALA A 113 -21.77 -1.35 -9.82
C ALA A 113 -21.27 -0.45 -8.67
N GLY A 114 -22.10 0.49 -8.24
CA GLY A 114 -21.87 1.36 -7.08
C GLY A 114 -21.22 2.71 -7.39
N ALA A 115 -21.72 3.77 -6.75
CA ALA A 115 -21.12 5.10 -6.79
C ALA A 115 -19.93 5.22 -5.83
N SER A 116 -18.95 6.06 -6.17
CA SER A 116 -17.83 6.37 -5.28
C SER A 116 -18.36 7.09 -4.03
N LYS A 117 -18.28 6.44 -2.86
CA LYS A 117 -18.80 6.96 -1.58
C LYS A 117 -17.93 8.06 -0.94
N TYR A 118 -16.84 8.49 -1.58
CA TYR A 118 -15.84 9.34 -0.93
C TYR A 118 -15.67 10.70 -1.60
N GLY A 119 -15.75 11.76 -0.78
CA GLY A 119 -15.41 13.13 -1.17
C GLY A 119 -13.92 13.30 -1.44
N MET A 120 -13.59 13.85 -2.60
CA MET A 120 -12.21 13.99 -3.08
C MET A 120 -11.34 14.89 -2.16
N ARG A 121 -11.91 15.98 -1.65
CA ARG A 121 -11.19 16.97 -0.82
C ARG A 121 -10.82 16.41 0.55
N ASP A 122 -11.78 15.78 1.23
CA ASP A 122 -11.55 15.15 2.53
C ASP A 122 -10.49 14.03 2.43
N ARG A 123 -10.56 13.20 1.38
CA ARG A 123 -9.55 12.16 1.13
C ARG A 123 -8.15 12.72 0.92
N ALA A 124 -8.02 13.84 0.22
CA ALA A 124 -6.75 14.49 -0.06
C ALA A 124 -6.14 15.10 1.20
N LEU A 125 -6.93 15.83 2.01
CA LEU A 125 -6.47 16.42 3.26
C LEU A 125 -6.04 15.34 4.26
N ARG A 126 -6.86 14.31 4.49
CA ARG A 126 -6.49 13.17 5.33
C ARG A 126 -5.23 12.48 4.82
N GLY A 127 -5.14 12.25 3.51
CA GLY A 127 -3.95 11.64 2.91
C GLY A 127 -2.67 12.46 3.11
N LEU A 128 -2.78 13.78 3.13
CA LEU A 128 -1.66 14.68 3.40
C LEU A 128 -1.24 14.67 4.87
N THR A 129 -2.21 14.74 5.80
CA THR A 129 -1.94 14.65 7.24
C THR A 129 -1.29 13.32 7.60
N ASP A 130 -1.81 12.23 7.04
CA ASP A 130 -1.25 10.88 7.24
C ASP A 130 0.18 10.79 6.70
N ALA A 131 0.46 11.40 5.54
CA ALA A 131 1.82 11.40 4.97
C ALA A 131 2.83 12.14 5.88
N LEU A 132 2.41 13.25 6.48
CA LEU A 132 3.24 13.98 7.45
C LEU A 132 3.44 13.17 8.73
N ALA A 133 2.40 12.48 9.22
CA ALA A 133 2.50 11.58 10.37
C ALA A 133 3.45 10.41 10.09
N VAL A 134 3.39 9.80 8.90
CA VAL A 134 4.30 8.72 8.48
C VAL A 134 5.73 9.23 8.34
N ARG A 135 5.94 10.45 7.83
CA ARG A 135 7.26 11.09 7.80
C ARG A 135 7.81 11.30 9.22
N TRP A 136 6.98 11.76 10.16
CA TRP A 136 7.36 11.89 11.56
C TRP A 136 7.71 10.53 12.17
N TYR A 137 6.86 9.51 11.94
CA TYR A 137 7.08 8.14 12.40
C TYR A 137 8.41 7.59 11.88
N ARG A 138 8.67 7.71 10.57
CA ARG A 138 9.94 7.28 9.97
C ARG A 138 11.17 7.88 10.66
N ARG A 139 11.10 9.13 11.10
CA ARG A 139 12.23 9.81 11.77
C ARG A 139 12.43 9.36 13.22
N ARG A 140 11.44 8.70 13.82
CA ARG A 140 11.42 8.34 15.25
C ARG A 140 11.15 6.85 15.48
N ALA A 141 11.10 6.06 14.41
CA ALA A 141 10.84 4.63 14.49
C ALA A 141 11.99 3.99 15.27
N LEU A 142 11.63 3.22 16.29
CA LEU A 142 12.56 2.40 17.04
C LEU A 142 12.59 1.02 16.39
N ASP A 143 13.79 0.48 16.24
CA ASP A 143 13.98 -0.92 15.89
C ASP A 143 14.13 -1.70 17.20
N TYR A 144 13.21 -2.62 17.48
CA TYR A 144 13.17 -3.33 18.76
C TYR A 144 12.82 -4.81 18.59
N GLU A 145 13.65 -5.63 19.22
CA GLU A 145 13.47 -7.05 19.58
C GLU A 145 12.37 -7.26 20.63
N ILE A 146 11.19 -7.83 20.34
CA ILE A 146 10.32 -8.34 21.43
C ILE A 146 10.71 -9.79 21.70
N THR A 147 11.36 -10.04 22.84
CA THR A 147 11.64 -11.39 23.34
C THR A 147 10.57 -11.77 24.36
N GLU A 148 9.78 -12.81 24.08
CA GLU A 148 8.89 -13.40 25.10
C GLU A 148 9.72 -14.36 25.97
N GLU A 149 10.10 -13.93 27.16
CA GLU A 149 10.56 -14.85 28.21
C GLU A 149 9.32 -15.56 28.78
N ILE A 150 9.09 -16.78 28.32
CA ILE A 150 8.09 -17.67 28.92
C ILE A 150 8.73 -18.22 30.20
N ALA A 151 8.26 -17.74 31.35
CA ALA A 151 8.52 -18.33 32.67
C ALA A 151 7.67 -19.60 32.89
#